data_AF-A0A3E1ERK8-F1
#
_entry.id   AF-A0A3E1ERK8-F1
#
_cell.length_a   1.000
_cell.length_b   1.000
_cell.length_c   1.000
_cell.angle_alpha   90.00
_cell.angle_beta   90.00
_cell.angle_gamma   90.00
#
_symmetry.space_group_name_H-M   'P 1'
#
loop_
_entity.id
_entity.type
_entity.pdbx_description
1 polymer ?
#
loop_
_entity_poly.entity_id
_entity_poly.type
_entity_poly.pdbx_seq_one_letter_code
_entity_poly.pdbx_strand_id
1 'polypeptide(L)'
;MPELVPGVPLPLKGVEEAEKVVEGGVALGVADHLLGQLATDEDEHWKAQTRLCRALILQGRDAEAKARMKTFGPSYQSLLAATLALEWQRRGVAGEAAEAAKLAEKSLAASDTWKTMRTNALLAELALAQRDEVKAREWLARVTDPLDRRACEAEYILAKPEPEQVDAFLGRPAKEFFAFQSRLLVGLAERAGRAGRKDEAGELLRRAAAVCVSARHPSAAQSLPPVIEAMHGAGMEKDALETLETYVAMCRRYPDDAEWKAPSLGEAGRLYRQVGKPELAAGLEAEAEKSSRAVFFLYAPAGWVACARLALGRGDEKEARRFVGEAVKNAAAYPHPRGRAMGLFETALYLVEERQEAAAEVMGELKK
;
A
#
# COMPACT_ATOMS: atom_id res chain seq x y z
N MET A 1 23.66 21.86 -22.81
CA MET A 1 23.20 20.60 -22.19
C MET A 1 24.22 19.54 -22.50
N PRO A 2 24.99 19.00 -21.53
CA PRO A 2 25.81 17.84 -21.82
C PRO A 2 24.94 16.58 -21.75
N GLU A 3 24.96 15.81 -22.84
CA GLU A 3 24.34 14.49 -22.94
C GLU A 3 25.00 13.52 -21.95
N LEU A 4 24.20 12.82 -21.15
CA LEU A 4 24.68 11.73 -20.30
C LEU A 4 24.93 10.50 -21.18
N VAL A 5 26.19 10.11 -21.28
CA VAL A 5 26.66 8.95 -22.05
C VAL A 5 26.16 7.65 -21.40
N PRO A 6 25.47 6.75 -22.13
CA PRO A 6 25.10 5.43 -21.63
C PRO A 6 26.36 4.58 -21.32
N GLY A 7 26.42 3.97 -20.14
CA GLY A 7 27.46 3.00 -19.79
C GLY A 7 28.60 3.51 -18.89
N VAL A 8 28.47 4.70 -18.29
CA VAL A 8 29.37 5.09 -17.20
C VAL A 8 28.79 4.56 -15.88
N PRO A 9 29.42 3.59 -15.19
CA PRO A 9 29.06 3.30 -13.82
C PRO A 9 29.31 4.57 -13.00
N LEU A 10 28.24 5.12 -12.42
CA LEU A 10 28.37 6.18 -11.42
C LEU A 10 29.22 5.60 -10.28
N PRO A 11 30.41 6.14 -10.00
CA PRO A 11 31.21 5.65 -8.90
C PRO A 11 30.46 5.94 -7.61
N LEU A 12 30.07 4.88 -6.90
CA LEU A 12 29.53 4.94 -5.54
C LEU A 12 30.61 5.46 -4.59
N LYS A 13 30.92 6.76 -4.65
CA LYS A 13 31.69 7.43 -3.61
C LYS A 13 30.77 7.60 -2.41
N GLY A 14 31.01 6.83 -1.35
CA GLY A 14 30.30 6.96 -0.07
C GLY A 14 29.97 5.65 0.65
N VAL A 15 30.40 4.49 0.15
CA VAL A 15 30.13 3.20 0.81
C VAL A 15 30.74 3.10 2.23
N GLU A 16 31.87 3.77 2.48
CA GLU A 16 32.53 3.79 3.80
C GLU A 16 31.78 4.62 4.86
N GLU A 17 30.88 5.53 4.47
CA GLU A 17 30.01 6.28 5.40
C GLU A 17 28.71 5.53 5.72
N ALA A 18 28.24 4.68 4.79
CA ALA A 18 27.09 3.81 5.00
C ALA A 18 27.37 2.67 6.01
N GLU A 19 28.64 2.35 6.25
CA GLU A 19 29.07 1.30 7.19
C GLU A 19 28.99 1.69 8.68
N LYS A 20 28.74 2.97 9.00
CA LYS A 20 28.73 3.47 10.40
C LYS A 20 27.36 3.54 11.07
N VAL A 21 26.27 3.11 10.43
CA VAL A 21 24.92 3.16 11.01
C VAL A 21 24.35 1.75 11.13
N VAL A 22 24.54 1.12 12.30
CA VAL A 22 24.11 -0.26 12.58
C VAL A 22 23.11 -0.26 13.75
N GLU A 23 22.15 -1.19 13.69
CA GLU A 23 20.87 -1.31 14.43
C GLU A 23 19.70 -0.50 13.82
N GLY A 24 18.75 -1.19 13.18
CA GLY A 24 17.51 -0.61 12.61
C GLY A 24 17.66 0.40 11.45
N GLY A 25 18.89 0.82 11.12
CA GLY A 25 19.20 1.90 10.19
C GLY A 25 19.68 1.47 8.80
N VAL A 26 20.23 0.26 8.62
CA VAL A 26 20.83 -0.15 7.33
C VAL A 26 19.77 -0.25 6.22
N ALA A 27 18.66 -0.94 6.47
CA ALA A 27 17.58 -1.06 5.47
C ALA A 27 16.97 0.31 5.12
N LEU A 28 16.83 1.19 6.11
CA LEU A 28 16.32 2.54 5.90
C LEU A 28 17.31 3.40 5.10
N GLY A 29 18.60 3.36 5.44
CA GLY A 29 19.66 4.07 4.70
C GLY A 29 19.80 3.58 3.26
N VAL A 30 19.58 2.28 3.01
CA VAL A 30 19.51 1.72 1.66
C VAL A 30 18.28 2.23 0.92
N ALA A 31 17.10 2.19 1.56
CA ALA A 31 15.89 2.74 0.98
C ALA A 31 16.09 4.24 0.63
N ASP A 32 16.78 5.00 1.48
CA ASP A 32 17.10 6.42 1.25
C ASP A 32 18.03 6.64 0.08
N HIS A 33 19.09 5.85 0.00
CA HIS A 33 20.01 5.92 -1.12
C HIS A 33 19.29 5.62 -2.44
N LEU A 34 18.45 4.59 -2.46
CA LEU A 34 17.68 4.18 -3.64
C LEU A 34 16.60 5.20 -4.00
N LEU A 35 15.94 5.81 -3.01
CA LEU A 35 15.03 6.94 -3.22
C LEU A 35 15.74 8.11 -3.91
N GLY A 36 16.97 8.42 -3.50
CA GLY A 36 17.81 9.42 -4.17
C GLY A 36 18.08 9.10 -5.64
N GLN A 37 18.21 7.82 -6.01
CA GLN A 37 18.35 7.40 -7.41
C GLN A 37 17.05 7.52 -8.21
N LEU A 38 15.90 7.35 -7.54
CA LEU A 38 14.58 7.52 -8.14
C LEU A 38 14.19 9.00 -8.33
N ALA A 39 14.89 9.94 -7.67
CA ALA A 39 14.56 11.37 -7.70
C ALA A 39 14.58 12.03 -9.09
N THR A 40 15.16 11.36 -10.09
CA THR A 40 15.12 11.81 -11.50
C THR A 40 13.74 11.67 -12.14
N ASP A 41 12.85 10.85 -11.56
CA ASP A 41 11.43 10.77 -11.92
C ASP A 41 10.59 11.12 -10.69
N GLU A 42 9.97 12.30 -10.72
CA GLU A 42 9.25 12.81 -9.56
C GLU A 42 8.05 11.92 -9.16
N ASP A 43 7.40 11.24 -10.10
CA ASP A 43 6.24 10.36 -9.84
C ASP A 43 6.65 9.10 -9.08
N GLU A 44 7.70 8.42 -9.52
CA GLU A 44 8.19 7.21 -8.86
C GLU A 44 8.84 7.52 -7.51
N HIS A 45 9.58 8.63 -7.44
CA HIS A 45 10.15 9.09 -6.18
C HIS A 45 9.04 9.38 -5.15
N TRP A 46 7.97 10.06 -5.56
CA TRP A 46 6.82 10.35 -4.70
C TRP A 46 6.16 9.07 -4.17
N LYS A 47 5.89 8.09 -5.05
CA LYS A 47 5.26 6.82 -4.67
C LYS A 47 6.14 6.05 -3.67
N ALA A 48 7.42 5.93 -3.97
CA ALA A 48 8.39 5.25 -3.12
C ALA A 48 8.51 5.93 -1.74
N GLN A 49 8.65 7.27 -1.71
CA GLN A 49 8.71 8.04 -0.47
C GLN A 49 7.44 7.86 0.38
N THR A 50 6.26 7.86 -0.26
CA THR A 50 4.98 7.65 0.42
C THR A 50 4.93 6.30 1.11
N ARG A 51 5.36 5.25 0.41
CA ARG A 51 5.40 3.89 0.96
C ARG A 51 6.38 3.78 2.11
N LEU A 52 7.56 4.39 2.00
CA LEU A 52 8.52 4.42 3.09
C LEU A 52 7.98 5.19 4.31
N CYS A 53 7.41 6.38 4.10
CA CYS A 53 6.80 7.15 5.19
C CYS A 53 5.66 6.38 5.86
N ARG A 54 4.82 5.67 5.10
CA ARG A 54 3.79 4.78 5.64
C ARG A 54 4.38 3.66 6.49
N ALA A 55 5.43 2.99 6.02
CA ALA A 55 6.12 1.95 6.80
C ALA A 55 6.68 2.51 8.13
N LEU A 56 7.28 3.71 8.09
CA LEU A 56 7.78 4.41 9.29
C LEU A 56 6.65 4.76 10.27
N ILE A 57 5.54 5.32 9.77
CA ILE A 57 4.35 5.59 10.58
C ILE A 57 3.84 4.29 11.20
N LEU A 58 3.73 3.21 10.42
CA LEU A 58 3.29 1.89 10.90
C LEU A 58 4.14 1.42 12.09
N GLN A 59 5.44 1.68 12.06
CA GLN A 59 6.40 1.36 13.12
C GLN A 59 6.40 2.35 14.30
N GLY A 60 5.63 3.43 14.26
CA GLY A 60 5.63 4.50 15.27
C GLY A 60 6.80 5.47 15.15
N ARG A 61 7.48 5.52 14.00
CA ARG A 61 8.60 6.42 13.70
C ARG A 61 8.10 7.72 13.07
N ASP A 62 7.14 8.36 13.72
CA ASP A 62 6.39 9.51 13.18
C ASP A 62 7.29 10.72 12.90
N ALA A 63 8.29 10.98 13.76
CA ALA A 63 9.24 12.07 13.59
C ALA A 63 10.07 11.94 12.29
N GLU A 64 10.44 10.72 11.92
CA GLU A 64 11.21 10.46 10.69
C GLU A 64 10.33 10.60 9.44
N ALA A 65 9.11 10.07 9.49
CA ALA A 65 8.13 10.26 8.42
C ALA A 65 7.81 11.76 8.22
N LYS A 66 7.71 12.53 9.31
CA LYS A 66 7.50 13.98 9.30
C LYS A 66 8.69 14.73 8.69
N ALA A 67 9.92 14.37 9.03
CA ALA A 67 11.12 14.98 8.45
C ALA A 67 11.14 14.78 6.92
N ARG A 68 10.83 13.56 6.47
CA ARG A 68 10.75 13.16 5.06
C ARG A 68 9.65 13.84 4.27
N MET A 69 8.51 14.09 4.88
CA MET A 69 7.42 14.85 4.25
C MET A 69 7.87 16.24 3.78
N LYS A 70 8.83 16.84 4.48
CA LYS A 70 9.33 18.20 4.20
C LYS A 70 10.40 18.26 3.12
N THR A 71 10.94 17.13 2.65
CA THR A 71 12.07 17.10 1.70
C THR A 71 11.64 17.15 0.23
N PHE A 72 10.35 17.04 -0.07
CA PHE A 72 9.85 17.07 -1.43
C PHE A 72 9.67 18.48 -1.99
N GLY A 73 9.82 18.60 -3.31
CA GLY A 73 9.45 19.82 -4.04
C GLY A 73 7.96 20.16 -3.84
N PRO A 74 7.58 21.46 -3.93
CA PRO A 74 6.23 21.92 -3.58
C PRO A 74 5.08 21.17 -4.31
N SER A 75 5.33 20.70 -5.53
CA SER A 75 4.31 20.05 -6.37
C SER A 75 3.81 18.69 -5.82
N TYR A 76 4.70 17.85 -5.28
CA TYR A 76 4.32 16.57 -4.66
C TYR A 76 4.21 16.65 -3.13
N GLN A 77 4.76 17.70 -2.52
CA GLN A 77 4.67 17.90 -1.08
C GLN A 77 3.21 17.98 -0.61
N SER A 78 2.33 18.60 -1.40
CA SER A 78 0.90 18.69 -1.10
C SER A 78 0.25 17.31 -0.98
N LEU A 79 0.50 16.46 -1.98
CA LEU A 79 -0.03 15.12 -2.10
C LEU A 79 0.51 14.19 -1.01
N LEU A 80 1.81 14.28 -0.72
CA LEU A 80 2.44 13.53 0.37
C LEU A 80 1.92 13.94 1.72
N ALA A 81 1.88 15.24 1.99
CA ALA A 81 1.39 15.73 3.26
C ALA A 81 -0.08 15.36 3.50
N ALA A 82 -0.95 15.47 2.49
CA ALA A 82 -2.36 15.06 2.63
C ALA A 82 -2.51 13.55 2.83
N THR A 83 -1.70 12.73 2.15
CA THR A 83 -1.71 11.27 2.33
C THR A 83 -1.29 10.89 3.74
N LEU A 84 -0.16 11.42 4.24
CA LEU A 84 0.32 11.13 5.59
C LEU A 84 -0.62 11.68 6.66
N ALA A 85 -1.27 12.83 6.42
CA ALA A 85 -2.27 13.37 7.33
C ALA A 85 -3.42 12.38 7.59
N LEU A 86 -3.91 11.72 6.54
CA LEU A 86 -4.94 10.67 6.66
C LEU A 86 -4.43 9.45 7.44
N GLU A 87 -3.19 9.01 7.19
CA GLU A 87 -2.62 7.87 7.92
C GLU A 87 -2.47 8.17 9.42
N TRP A 88 -1.99 9.36 9.76
CA TRP A 88 -1.91 9.80 11.15
C TRP A 88 -3.30 9.96 11.79
N GLN A 89 -4.28 10.50 11.07
CA GLN A 89 -5.65 10.60 11.55
C GLN A 89 -6.24 9.23 11.89
N ARG A 90 -6.06 8.23 11.01
CA ARG A 90 -6.53 6.85 11.23
C ARG A 90 -5.90 6.20 12.46
N ARG A 91 -4.64 6.55 12.76
CA ARG A 91 -3.92 6.08 13.95
C ARG A 91 -4.20 6.90 15.22
N GLY A 92 -5.01 7.96 15.13
CA GLY A 92 -5.29 8.84 16.26
C GLY A 92 -4.16 9.80 16.63
N VAL A 93 -3.18 10.02 15.75
CA VAL A 93 -2.05 10.95 15.96
C VAL A 93 -2.44 12.35 15.48
N ALA A 94 -3.40 12.98 16.16
CA ALA A 94 -4.07 14.20 15.69
C ALA A 94 -3.13 15.40 15.47
N GLY A 95 -2.07 15.54 16.28
CA GLY A 95 -1.09 16.62 16.15
C GLY A 95 -0.34 16.56 14.81
N GLU A 96 0.18 15.39 14.47
CA GLU A 96 0.90 15.17 13.20
C GLU A 96 -0.05 15.25 12.00
N ALA A 97 -1.27 14.72 12.14
CA ALA A 97 -2.30 14.86 11.11
C ALA A 97 -2.61 16.34 10.80
N ALA A 98 -2.75 17.17 11.83
CA ALA A 98 -3.06 18.59 11.67
C ALA A 98 -1.88 19.38 11.06
N GLU A 99 -0.65 19.08 11.45
CA GLU A 99 0.54 19.70 10.85
C GLU A 99 0.70 19.34 9.38
N ALA A 100 0.52 18.05 9.04
CA ALA A 100 0.59 17.57 7.67
C ALA A 100 -0.53 18.16 6.80
N ALA A 101 -1.76 18.27 7.31
CA ALA A 101 -2.85 18.95 6.61
C ALA A 101 -2.50 20.41 6.27
N LYS A 102 -1.96 21.17 7.23
CA LYS A 102 -1.51 22.55 6.99
C LYS A 102 -0.43 22.65 5.93
N LEU A 103 0.53 21.71 5.94
CA LEU A 103 1.56 21.65 4.91
C LEU A 103 0.95 21.35 3.54
N ALA A 104 -0.01 20.42 3.48
CA ALA A 104 -0.70 20.07 2.25
C ALA A 104 -1.43 21.27 1.63
N GLU A 105 -2.20 21.99 2.44
CA GLU A 105 -2.92 23.21 2.05
C GLU A 105 -1.96 24.29 1.54
N LYS A 106 -0.84 24.51 2.24
CA LYS A 106 0.16 25.51 1.85
C LYS A 106 0.83 25.17 0.52
N SER A 107 1.14 23.90 0.28
CA SER A 107 1.86 23.46 -0.92
C SER A 107 0.95 23.26 -2.14
N LEU A 108 -0.37 23.33 -1.96
CA LEU A 108 -1.38 23.14 -3.00
C LEU A 108 -1.24 24.17 -4.14
N ALA A 109 -0.87 25.42 -3.81
CA ALA A 109 -0.68 26.50 -4.79
C ALA A 109 0.44 26.23 -5.81
N ALA A 110 1.37 25.32 -5.50
CA ALA A 110 2.49 24.96 -6.36
C ALA A 110 2.31 23.59 -7.05
N SER A 111 1.12 22.99 -6.93
CA SER A 111 0.80 21.68 -7.48
C SER A 111 0.21 21.78 -8.89
N ASP A 112 0.51 20.81 -9.74
CA ASP A 112 -0.10 20.70 -11.06
C ASP A 112 -1.57 20.23 -10.96
N THR A 113 -2.31 20.26 -12.07
CA THR A 113 -3.76 20.05 -12.10
C THR A 113 -4.19 18.73 -11.44
N TRP A 114 -3.59 17.59 -11.81
CA TRP A 114 -4.00 16.30 -11.27
C TRP A 114 -3.62 16.13 -9.78
N LYS A 115 -2.45 16.65 -9.37
CA LYS A 115 -1.97 16.61 -7.97
C LYS A 115 -2.86 17.47 -7.08
N THR A 116 -3.28 18.62 -7.58
CA THR A 116 -4.26 19.50 -6.93
C THR A 116 -5.58 18.78 -6.71
N MET A 117 -6.12 18.14 -7.76
CA MET A 117 -7.37 17.39 -7.68
C MET A 117 -7.29 16.28 -6.64
N ARG A 118 -6.21 15.48 -6.67
CA ARG A 118 -6.02 14.38 -5.73
C ARG A 118 -5.80 14.88 -4.30
N THR A 119 -5.07 15.97 -4.12
CA THR A 119 -4.86 16.58 -2.78
C THR A 119 -6.17 17.12 -2.21
N ASN A 120 -7.01 17.78 -3.03
CA ASN A 120 -8.33 18.24 -2.59
C ASN A 120 -9.20 17.07 -2.11
N ALA A 121 -9.15 15.94 -2.81
CA ALA A 121 -9.89 14.73 -2.42
C ALA A 121 -9.40 14.18 -1.07
N LEU A 122 -8.08 14.08 -0.87
CA LEU A 122 -7.51 13.61 0.40
C LEU A 122 -7.82 14.56 1.56
N LEU A 123 -7.83 15.88 1.33
CA LEU A 123 -8.21 16.87 2.33
C LEU A 123 -9.72 16.82 2.65
N ALA A 124 -10.56 16.51 1.66
CA ALA A 124 -11.99 16.24 1.89
C ALA A 124 -12.18 14.96 2.74
N GLU A 125 -11.52 13.86 2.39
CA GLU A 125 -11.52 12.62 3.19
C GLU A 125 -11.07 12.89 4.64
N LEU A 126 -10.02 13.70 4.81
CA LEU A 126 -9.48 14.05 6.12
C LEU A 126 -10.48 14.86 6.95
N ALA A 127 -11.09 15.89 6.36
CA ALA A 127 -12.10 16.71 7.03
C ALA A 127 -13.31 15.87 7.46
N LEU A 128 -13.73 14.91 6.63
CA LEU A 128 -14.79 13.96 6.97
C LEU A 128 -14.40 13.04 8.13
N ALA A 129 -13.17 12.51 8.11
CA ALA A 129 -12.63 11.70 9.22
C ALA A 129 -12.50 12.50 10.53
N GLN A 130 -12.29 13.82 10.44
CA GLN A 130 -12.24 14.75 11.57
C GLN A 130 -13.62 15.27 12.00
N ARG A 131 -14.68 14.95 11.26
CA ARG A 131 -16.05 15.46 11.45
C ARG A 131 -16.15 16.99 11.32
N ASP A 132 -15.31 17.59 10.48
CA ASP A 132 -15.37 19.02 10.13
C ASP A 132 -16.21 19.19 8.86
N GLU A 133 -17.52 19.34 9.02
CA GLU A 133 -18.45 19.46 7.89
C GLU A 133 -18.20 20.69 7.02
N VAL A 134 -17.73 21.79 7.63
CA VAL A 134 -17.49 23.05 6.91
C VAL A 134 -16.33 22.85 5.96
N LYS A 135 -15.19 22.38 6.47
CA LYS A 135 -14.02 22.08 5.62
C LYS A 135 -14.29 20.97 4.62
N ALA A 136 -15.04 19.93 5.00
CA ALA A 136 -15.38 18.85 4.08
C ALA A 136 -16.13 19.39 2.86
N ARG A 137 -17.13 20.28 3.05
CA ARG A 137 -17.87 20.90 1.94
C ARG A 137 -16.97 21.80 1.08
N GLU A 138 -16.10 22.59 1.72
CA GLU A 138 -15.16 23.46 1.02
C GLU A 138 -14.22 22.66 0.10
N TRP A 139 -13.65 21.55 0.59
CA TRP A 139 -12.77 20.70 -0.20
C TRP A 139 -13.53 19.91 -1.27
N LEU A 140 -14.69 19.34 -0.94
CA LEU A 140 -15.56 18.63 -1.88
C LEU A 140 -15.96 19.50 -3.09
N ALA A 141 -16.19 20.80 -2.87
CA ALA A 141 -16.51 21.74 -3.96
C ALA A 141 -15.36 21.90 -4.98
N ARG A 142 -14.13 21.54 -4.58
CA ARG A 142 -12.91 21.62 -5.41
C ARG A 142 -12.52 20.27 -6.03
N VAL A 143 -13.24 19.18 -5.72
CA VAL A 143 -13.02 17.86 -6.32
C VAL A 143 -13.78 17.76 -7.63
N THR A 144 -13.04 17.80 -8.74
CA THR A 144 -13.59 17.79 -10.10
C THR A 144 -13.48 16.43 -10.79
N ASP A 145 -12.53 15.58 -10.37
CA ASP A 145 -12.39 14.24 -10.91
C ASP A 145 -13.58 13.36 -10.48
N PRO A 146 -14.26 12.67 -11.42
CA PRO A 146 -15.40 11.83 -11.08
C PRO A 146 -15.05 10.70 -10.10
N LEU A 147 -13.89 10.06 -10.23
CA LEU A 147 -13.48 8.93 -9.41
C LEU A 147 -13.18 9.39 -7.98
N ASP A 148 -12.40 10.47 -7.83
CA ASP A 148 -12.12 11.09 -6.54
C ASP A 148 -13.41 11.60 -5.87
N ARG A 149 -14.34 12.16 -6.66
CA ARG A 149 -15.64 12.59 -6.14
C ARG A 149 -16.45 11.42 -5.58
N ARG A 150 -16.39 10.25 -6.22
CA ARG A 150 -17.04 9.03 -5.70
C ARG A 150 -16.38 8.52 -4.44
N ALA A 151 -15.05 8.55 -4.36
CA ALA A 151 -14.33 8.21 -3.15
C ALA A 151 -14.77 9.10 -1.98
N CYS A 152 -14.83 10.41 -2.20
CA CYS A 152 -15.26 11.36 -1.17
C CYS A 152 -16.77 11.24 -0.85
N GLU A 153 -17.61 10.92 -1.83
CA GLU A 153 -19.05 10.66 -1.62
C GLU A 153 -19.26 9.44 -0.71
N ALA A 154 -18.50 8.35 -0.91
CA ALA A 154 -18.55 7.19 -0.02
C ALA A 154 -18.15 7.56 1.42
N GLU A 155 -17.08 8.32 1.60
CA GLU A 155 -16.64 8.79 2.93
C GLU A 155 -17.66 9.75 3.57
N TYR A 156 -18.30 10.60 2.77
CA TYR A 156 -19.35 11.49 3.25
C TYR A 156 -20.56 10.70 3.78
N ILE A 157 -21.02 9.72 2.99
CA ILE A 157 -22.10 8.82 3.39
C ILE A 157 -21.70 8.03 4.64
N LEU A 158 -20.45 7.57 4.74
CA LEU A 158 -19.98 6.86 5.94
C LEU A 158 -19.99 7.74 7.20
N ALA A 159 -19.61 9.03 7.06
CA ALA A 159 -19.64 9.98 8.16
C ALA A 159 -21.08 10.24 8.65
N LYS A 160 -22.02 10.39 7.71
CA LYS A 160 -23.44 10.62 7.97
C LYS A 160 -24.32 9.68 7.12
N PRO A 161 -24.53 8.44 7.58
CA PRO A 161 -25.24 7.44 6.78
C PRO A 161 -26.75 7.68 6.82
N GLU A 162 -27.26 8.22 5.71
CA GLU A 162 -28.70 8.28 5.44
C GLU A 162 -29.10 7.09 4.54
N PRO A 163 -30.11 6.28 4.90
CA PRO A 163 -30.46 5.05 4.17
C PRO A 163 -30.63 5.25 2.67
N GLU A 164 -31.35 6.30 2.26
CA GLU A 164 -31.59 6.60 0.84
C GLU A 164 -30.30 6.90 0.07
N GLN A 165 -29.32 7.56 0.71
CA GLN A 165 -28.03 7.88 0.10
C GLN A 165 -27.15 6.62 0.00
N VAL A 166 -27.17 5.78 1.04
CA VAL A 166 -26.49 4.48 1.04
C VAL A 166 -27.03 3.63 -0.11
N ASP A 167 -28.35 3.49 -0.22
CA ASP A 167 -28.98 2.67 -1.26
C ASP A 167 -28.76 3.25 -2.66
N ALA A 168 -28.86 4.57 -2.84
CA ALA A 168 -28.56 5.22 -4.11
C ALA A 168 -27.10 5.03 -4.55
N PHE A 169 -26.15 5.02 -3.60
CA PHE A 169 -24.73 4.79 -3.89
C PHE A 169 -24.46 3.33 -4.23
N LEU A 170 -25.01 2.41 -3.45
CA LEU A 170 -24.82 0.96 -3.62
C LEU A 170 -25.63 0.39 -4.80
N GLY A 171 -26.69 1.05 -5.24
CA GLY A 171 -27.48 0.67 -6.41
C GLY A 171 -26.79 0.96 -7.75
N ARG A 172 -25.64 1.62 -7.74
CA ARG A 172 -24.86 1.90 -8.96
C ARG A 172 -24.16 0.63 -9.47
N PRO A 173 -23.93 0.49 -10.79
CA PRO A 173 -23.24 -0.68 -11.35
C PRO A 173 -21.85 -0.89 -10.73
N ALA A 174 -21.59 -2.10 -10.21
CA ALA A 174 -20.36 -2.43 -9.51
C ALA A 174 -19.10 -2.36 -10.41
N LYS A 175 -19.24 -2.52 -11.74
CA LYS A 175 -18.13 -2.67 -12.70
C LYS A 175 -17.06 -1.58 -12.61
N GLU A 176 -17.41 -0.38 -12.16
CA GLU A 176 -16.51 0.78 -12.07
C GLU A 176 -16.28 1.28 -10.63
N PHE A 177 -17.07 0.81 -9.66
CA PHE A 177 -17.14 1.42 -8.33
C PHE A 177 -17.10 0.43 -7.17
N PHE A 178 -16.91 -0.87 -7.46
CA PHE A 178 -16.92 -1.94 -6.46
C PHE A 178 -15.97 -1.66 -5.29
N ALA A 179 -14.81 -1.02 -5.54
CA ALA A 179 -13.84 -0.71 -4.50
C ALA A 179 -14.41 0.30 -3.47
N PHE A 180 -15.12 1.34 -3.93
CA PHE A 180 -15.74 2.32 -3.04
C PHE A 180 -16.99 1.77 -2.36
N GLN A 181 -17.78 0.97 -3.07
CA GLN A 181 -18.95 0.29 -2.51
C GLN A 181 -18.54 -0.69 -1.41
N SER A 182 -17.50 -1.50 -1.64
CA SER A 182 -16.91 -2.40 -0.64
C SER A 182 -16.40 -1.62 0.57
N ARG A 183 -15.60 -0.55 0.35
CA ARG A 183 -15.08 0.28 1.44
C ARG A 183 -16.19 0.94 2.27
N LEU A 184 -17.23 1.45 1.63
CA LEU A 184 -18.41 1.99 2.33
C LEU A 184 -19.08 0.90 3.19
N LEU A 185 -19.33 -0.27 2.62
CA LEU A 185 -19.97 -1.38 3.32
C LEU A 185 -19.14 -1.86 4.53
N VAL A 186 -17.82 -1.97 4.38
CA VAL A 186 -16.91 -2.28 5.50
C VAL A 186 -16.99 -1.22 6.59
N GLY A 187 -16.92 0.07 6.24
CA GLY A 187 -17.03 1.15 7.23
C GLY A 187 -18.38 1.18 7.96
N LEU A 188 -19.48 0.93 7.23
CA LEU A 188 -20.81 0.80 7.83
C LEU A 188 -20.88 -0.40 8.78
N ALA A 189 -20.26 -1.53 8.41
CA ALA A 189 -20.19 -2.73 9.25
C ALA A 189 -19.39 -2.48 10.53
N GLU A 190 -18.23 -1.82 10.46
CA GLU A 190 -17.44 -1.45 11.63
C GLU A 190 -18.23 -0.50 12.56
N ARG A 191 -19.00 0.42 11.99
CA ARG A 191 -19.87 1.31 12.78
C ARG A 191 -21.01 0.53 13.44
N ALA A 192 -21.66 -0.38 12.72
CA ALA A 192 -22.69 -1.26 13.26
C ALA A 192 -22.14 -2.16 14.38
N GLY A 193 -20.96 -2.76 14.18
CA GLY A 193 -20.25 -3.57 15.16
C GLY A 193 -19.92 -2.79 16.43
N ARG A 194 -19.37 -1.57 16.30
CA ARG A 194 -19.13 -0.67 17.46
C ARG A 194 -20.40 -0.30 18.22
N ALA A 195 -21.55 -0.26 17.53
CA ALA A 195 -22.86 -0.05 18.14
C ALA A 195 -23.51 -1.35 18.68
N GLY A 196 -22.81 -2.49 18.65
CA GLY A 196 -23.33 -3.78 19.12
C GLY A 196 -24.28 -4.50 18.16
N ARG A 197 -24.51 -3.96 16.96
CA ARG A 197 -25.42 -4.52 15.93
C ARG A 197 -24.69 -5.55 15.07
N LYS A 198 -24.38 -6.71 15.66
CA LYS A 198 -23.54 -7.76 15.05
C LYS A 198 -24.14 -8.36 13.77
N ASP A 199 -25.44 -8.65 13.76
CA ASP A 199 -26.08 -9.27 12.59
C ASP A 199 -26.08 -8.33 11.38
N GLU A 200 -26.33 -7.04 11.61
CA GLU A 200 -26.25 -6.01 10.58
C GLU A 200 -24.81 -5.84 10.08
N ALA A 201 -23.83 -5.82 10.98
CA ALA A 201 -22.42 -5.75 10.59
C ALA A 201 -22.04 -6.95 9.70
N GLY A 202 -22.49 -8.15 10.06
CA GLY A 202 -22.21 -9.34 9.27
C GLY A 202 -22.87 -9.32 7.90
N GLU A 203 -24.11 -8.86 7.80
CA GLU A 203 -24.79 -8.72 6.50
C GLU A 203 -24.10 -7.71 5.59
N LEU A 204 -23.67 -6.57 6.15
CA LEU A 204 -22.92 -5.55 5.41
C LEU A 204 -21.60 -6.11 4.87
N LEU A 205 -20.88 -6.91 5.65
CA LEU A 205 -19.62 -7.54 5.23
C LEU A 205 -19.84 -8.59 4.14
N ARG A 206 -20.87 -9.44 4.25
CA ARG A 206 -21.22 -10.39 3.18
C ARG A 206 -21.57 -9.67 1.88
N ARG A 207 -22.33 -8.57 1.99
CA ARG A 207 -22.64 -7.71 0.84
C ARG A 207 -21.37 -7.09 0.25
N ALA A 208 -20.39 -6.68 1.05
CA ALA A 208 -19.12 -6.15 0.58
C ALA A 208 -18.34 -7.20 -0.24
N ALA A 209 -18.25 -8.43 0.28
CA ALA A 209 -17.63 -9.54 -0.44
C ALA A 209 -18.35 -9.84 -1.77
N ALA A 210 -19.69 -9.89 -1.75
CA ALA A 210 -20.49 -10.13 -2.94
C ALA A 210 -20.30 -9.05 -4.03
N VAL A 211 -20.17 -7.78 -3.63
CA VAL A 211 -19.86 -6.67 -4.56
C VAL A 211 -18.50 -6.89 -5.24
N CYS A 212 -17.47 -7.23 -4.48
CA CYS A 212 -16.14 -7.52 -5.05
C CYS A 212 -16.20 -8.72 -6.01
N VAL A 213 -16.83 -9.83 -5.62
CA VAL A 213 -16.90 -11.05 -6.45
C VAL A 213 -17.71 -10.81 -7.73
N SER A 214 -18.81 -10.07 -7.64
CA SER A 214 -19.72 -9.83 -8.78
C SER A 214 -19.19 -8.81 -9.79
N ALA A 215 -18.19 -7.99 -9.43
CA ALA A 215 -17.63 -6.96 -10.31
C ALA A 215 -17.01 -7.51 -11.61
N ARG A 216 -16.60 -8.80 -11.62
CA ARG A 216 -15.95 -9.48 -12.76
C ARG A 216 -14.79 -8.66 -13.37
N HIS A 217 -14.11 -7.87 -12.54
CA HIS A 217 -13.00 -7.02 -12.93
C HIS A 217 -11.68 -7.63 -12.43
N PRO A 218 -10.59 -7.59 -13.21
CA PRO A 218 -9.30 -8.16 -12.79
C PRO A 218 -8.78 -7.63 -11.46
N SER A 219 -9.01 -6.35 -11.14
CA SER A 219 -8.60 -5.76 -9.85
C SER A 219 -9.58 -5.99 -8.70
N ALA A 220 -10.72 -6.67 -8.92
CA ALA A 220 -11.71 -6.89 -7.87
C ALA A 220 -11.19 -7.75 -6.71
N ALA A 221 -10.26 -8.66 -7.00
CA ALA A 221 -9.58 -9.46 -5.97
C ALA A 221 -8.85 -8.57 -4.95
N GLN A 222 -8.31 -7.41 -5.37
CA GLN A 222 -7.56 -6.50 -4.50
C GLN A 222 -8.45 -5.78 -3.47
N SER A 223 -9.77 -5.82 -3.63
CA SER A 223 -10.73 -5.24 -2.68
C SER A 223 -11.28 -6.26 -1.67
N LEU A 224 -10.90 -7.53 -1.77
CA LEU A 224 -11.31 -8.58 -0.81
C LEU A 224 -10.50 -8.60 0.50
N PRO A 225 -9.17 -8.36 0.53
CA PRO A 225 -8.40 -8.41 1.78
C PRO A 225 -8.98 -7.57 2.92
N PRO A 226 -9.37 -6.29 2.72
CA PRO A 226 -9.95 -5.49 3.81
C PRO A 226 -11.30 -6.05 4.30
N VAL A 227 -12.09 -6.66 3.42
CA VAL A 227 -13.36 -7.30 3.78
C VAL A 227 -13.11 -8.54 4.65
N ILE A 228 -12.12 -9.36 4.26
CA ILE A 228 -11.72 -10.57 5.01
C ILE A 228 -11.21 -10.19 6.40
N GLU A 229 -10.35 -9.17 6.49
CA GLU A 229 -9.84 -8.67 7.77
C GLU A 229 -10.97 -8.15 8.67
N ALA A 230 -11.93 -7.41 8.10
CA ALA A 230 -13.08 -6.91 8.84
C ALA A 230 -14.01 -8.04 9.30
N MET A 231 -14.23 -9.07 8.48
CA MET A 231 -14.98 -10.28 8.86
C MET A 231 -14.30 -11.02 10.02
N HIS A 232 -13.00 -11.26 9.92
CA HIS A 232 -12.23 -11.90 10.97
C HIS A 232 -12.26 -11.07 12.27
N GLY A 233 -12.04 -9.76 12.19
CA GLY A 233 -12.14 -8.84 13.33
C GLY A 233 -13.54 -8.77 13.96
N ALA A 234 -14.59 -9.05 13.18
CA ALA A 234 -15.96 -9.19 13.67
C ALA A 234 -16.28 -10.58 14.26
N GLY A 235 -15.33 -11.52 14.24
CA GLY A 235 -15.51 -12.90 14.71
C GLY A 235 -16.27 -13.80 13.72
N MET A 236 -16.39 -13.40 12.45
CA MET A 236 -17.08 -14.14 11.41
C MET A 236 -16.16 -15.14 10.71
N GLU A 237 -15.54 -16.04 11.48
CA GLU A 237 -14.44 -16.90 11.00
C GLU A 237 -14.80 -17.73 9.76
N LYS A 238 -16.02 -18.28 9.73
CA LYS A 238 -16.50 -19.07 8.59
C LYS A 238 -16.61 -18.22 7.32
N ASP A 239 -17.26 -17.06 7.40
CA ASP A 239 -17.47 -16.17 6.26
C ASP A 239 -16.13 -15.57 5.78
N ALA A 240 -15.21 -15.26 6.71
CA ALA A 240 -13.86 -14.80 6.40
C ALA A 240 -13.08 -15.86 5.62
N LEU A 241 -13.13 -17.12 6.05
CA LEU A 241 -12.47 -18.24 5.38
C LEU A 241 -13.06 -18.50 3.99
N GLU A 242 -14.38 -18.56 3.86
CA GLU A 242 -15.05 -18.76 2.55
C GLU A 242 -14.72 -17.61 1.56
N THR A 243 -14.66 -16.38 2.06
CA THR A 243 -14.27 -15.21 1.25
C THR A 243 -12.79 -15.26 0.86
N LEU A 244 -11.91 -15.72 1.76
CA LEU A 244 -10.49 -15.92 1.49
C LEU A 244 -10.24 -17.02 0.45
N GLU A 245 -10.97 -18.14 0.53
CA GLU A 245 -10.89 -19.20 -0.49
C GLU A 245 -11.32 -18.67 -1.87
N THR A 246 -12.34 -17.81 -1.91
CA THR A 246 -12.76 -17.11 -3.13
C THR A 246 -11.67 -16.18 -3.64
N TYR A 247 -11.04 -15.39 -2.77
CA TYR A 247 -9.91 -14.53 -3.12
C TYR A 247 -8.75 -15.34 -3.73
N VAL A 248 -8.35 -16.45 -3.10
CA VAL A 248 -7.32 -17.35 -3.61
C VAL A 248 -7.70 -17.92 -4.98
N ALA A 249 -8.95 -18.35 -5.17
CA ALA A 249 -9.43 -18.84 -6.46
C ALA A 249 -9.35 -17.76 -7.55
N MET A 250 -9.61 -16.49 -7.21
CA MET A 250 -9.42 -15.37 -8.13
C MET A 250 -7.93 -15.15 -8.44
N CYS A 251 -7.05 -15.19 -7.44
CA CYS A 251 -5.61 -15.05 -7.64
C CYS A 251 -5.03 -16.15 -8.54
N ARG A 252 -5.49 -17.40 -8.36
CA ARG A 252 -5.05 -18.55 -9.17
C ARG A 252 -5.43 -18.45 -10.64
N ARG A 253 -6.48 -17.70 -10.97
CA ARG A 253 -6.91 -17.46 -12.37
C ARG A 253 -6.00 -16.49 -13.11
N TYR A 254 -5.17 -15.72 -12.42
CA TYR A 254 -4.18 -14.89 -13.11
C TYR A 254 -3.14 -15.77 -13.81
N PRO A 255 -2.67 -15.36 -15.00
CA PRO A 255 -1.50 -15.96 -15.64
C PRO A 255 -0.29 -16.02 -14.70
N ASP A 256 0.57 -17.02 -14.84
CA ASP A 256 1.75 -17.18 -13.96
C ASP A 256 2.74 -16.01 -14.12
N ASP A 257 2.77 -15.36 -15.28
CA ASP A 257 3.60 -14.20 -15.62
C ASP A 257 2.94 -12.85 -15.27
N ALA A 258 1.77 -12.85 -14.63
CA ALA A 258 1.13 -11.62 -14.17
C ALA A 258 1.83 -11.04 -12.94
N GLU A 259 2.26 -9.76 -13.02
CA GLU A 259 3.02 -9.06 -11.98
C GLU A 259 2.36 -9.03 -10.60
N TRP A 260 1.02 -9.08 -10.54
CA TRP A 260 0.26 -9.04 -9.30
C TRP A 260 -0.05 -10.42 -8.72
N LYS A 261 0.22 -11.53 -9.43
CA LYS A 261 -0.18 -12.87 -8.96
C LYS A 261 0.60 -13.28 -7.71
N ALA A 262 1.93 -13.30 -7.76
CA ALA A 262 2.75 -13.66 -6.61
C ALA A 262 2.52 -12.74 -5.38
N PRO A 263 2.45 -11.39 -5.53
CA PRO A 263 2.05 -10.51 -4.43
C PRO A 263 0.68 -10.84 -3.84
N SER A 264 -0.33 -11.12 -4.68
CA SER A 264 -1.67 -11.46 -4.20
C SER A 264 -1.72 -12.81 -3.48
N LEU A 265 -0.94 -13.80 -3.94
CA LEU A 265 -0.80 -15.08 -3.23
C LEU A 265 -0.08 -14.92 -1.89
N GLY A 266 0.93 -14.05 -1.81
CA GLY A 266 1.57 -13.68 -0.54
C GLY A 266 0.59 -13.07 0.45
N GLU A 267 -0.25 -12.15 -0.02
CA GLU A 267 -1.29 -11.52 0.78
C GLU A 267 -2.33 -12.54 1.26
N ALA A 268 -2.79 -13.44 0.38
CA ALA A 268 -3.68 -14.52 0.77
C ALA A 268 -3.05 -15.43 1.85
N GLY A 269 -1.76 -15.72 1.78
CA GLY A 269 -1.08 -16.49 2.81
C GLY A 269 -0.89 -15.75 4.13
N ARG A 270 -0.75 -14.41 4.12
CA ARG A 270 -0.84 -13.58 5.33
C ARG A 270 -2.23 -13.72 5.97
N LEU A 271 -3.29 -13.57 5.17
CA LEU A 271 -4.67 -13.70 5.64
C LEU A 271 -4.97 -15.10 6.17
N TYR A 272 -4.49 -16.16 5.53
CA TYR A 272 -4.66 -17.52 6.04
C TYR A 272 -4.05 -17.71 7.43
N ARG A 273 -2.86 -17.16 7.67
CA ARG A 273 -2.26 -17.17 9.01
C ARG A 273 -3.09 -16.39 10.01
N GLN A 274 -3.62 -15.23 9.62
CA GLN A 274 -4.47 -14.40 10.47
C GLN A 274 -5.74 -15.13 10.90
N VAL A 275 -6.41 -15.86 9.98
CA VAL A 275 -7.60 -16.67 10.28
C VAL A 275 -7.28 -18.05 10.88
N GLY A 276 -6.03 -18.28 11.33
CA GLY A 276 -5.63 -19.52 12.01
C GLY A 276 -5.50 -20.75 11.11
N LYS A 277 -5.19 -20.57 9.82
CA LYS A 277 -4.98 -21.64 8.82
C LYS A 277 -3.56 -21.62 8.19
N PRO A 278 -2.48 -21.66 8.99
CA PRO A 278 -1.10 -21.59 8.48
C PRO A 278 -0.76 -22.71 7.49
N GLU A 279 -1.39 -23.88 7.59
CA GLU A 279 -1.23 -25.01 6.68
C GLU A 279 -1.67 -24.68 5.25
N LEU A 280 -2.70 -23.85 5.08
CA LEU A 280 -3.16 -23.40 3.77
C LEU A 280 -2.25 -22.33 3.18
N ALA A 281 -1.63 -21.51 4.03
CA ALA A 281 -0.63 -20.52 3.61
C ALA A 281 0.62 -21.18 3.00
N ALA A 282 1.06 -22.32 3.54
CA ALA A 282 2.23 -23.04 3.04
C ALA A 282 2.08 -23.49 1.58
N GLY A 283 0.87 -23.86 1.16
CA GLY A 283 0.59 -24.24 -0.24
C GLY A 283 0.74 -23.08 -1.24
N LEU A 284 0.56 -21.83 -0.78
CA LEU A 284 0.65 -20.65 -1.64
C LEU A 284 2.08 -20.21 -1.93
N GLU A 285 3.05 -20.57 -1.08
CA GLU A 285 4.47 -20.19 -1.25
C GLU A 285 5.05 -20.77 -2.55
N ALA A 286 4.81 -22.06 -2.80
CA ALA A 286 5.27 -22.72 -4.03
C ALA A 286 4.61 -22.12 -5.29
N GLU A 287 3.34 -21.75 -5.22
CA GLU A 287 2.62 -21.08 -6.31
C GLU A 287 3.16 -19.67 -6.57
N ALA A 288 3.42 -18.91 -5.49
CA ALA A 288 4.00 -17.57 -5.56
C ALA A 288 5.44 -17.61 -6.11
N GLU A 289 6.25 -18.57 -5.68
CA GLU A 289 7.61 -18.77 -6.21
C GLU A 289 7.57 -19.11 -7.70
N LYS A 290 6.70 -20.04 -8.12
CA LYS A 290 6.52 -20.39 -9.53
C LYS A 290 6.18 -19.15 -10.37
N SER A 291 5.23 -18.33 -9.90
CA SER A 291 4.84 -17.10 -10.59
C SER A 291 5.96 -16.06 -10.61
N SER A 292 6.71 -15.91 -9.51
CA SER A 292 7.85 -14.99 -9.41
C SER A 292 8.97 -15.33 -10.39
N ARG A 293 9.14 -16.61 -10.74
CA ARG A 293 10.08 -17.06 -11.78
C ARG A 293 9.60 -16.78 -13.21
N ALA A 294 8.29 -16.69 -13.42
CA ALA A 294 7.68 -16.54 -14.73
C ALA A 294 7.46 -15.08 -15.14
N VAL A 295 7.33 -14.17 -14.16
CA VAL A 295 7.11 -12.75 -14.41
C VAL A 295 8.36 -12.09 -15.02
N PHE A 296 8.13 -11.03 -15.81
CA PHE A 296 9.22 -10.18 -16.28
C PHE A 296 10.03 -9.64 -15.09
N PHE A 297 11.34 -9.82 -15.14
CA PHE A 297 12.23 -9.67 -13.99
C PHE A 297 12.25 -8.26 -13.35
N LEU A 298 11.74 -7.22 -14.03
CA LEU A 298 11.48 -5.90 -13.42
C LEU A 298 10.46 -5.98 -12.28
N TYR A 299 9.44 -6.84 -12.42
CA TYR A 299 8.35 -7.01 -11.47
C TYR A 299 8.56 -8.21 -10.53
N ALA A 300 9.51 -9.09 -10.84
CA ALA A 300 9.88 -10.24 -10.03
C ALA A 300 10.22 -9.91 -8.57
N PRO A 301 10.92 -8.81 -8.23
CA PRO A 301 11.28 -8.51 -6.84
C PRO A 301 10.07 -8.48 -5.89
N ALA A 302 8.93 -7.94 -6.32
CA ALA A 302 7.72 -7.90 -5.50
C ALA A 302 7.16 -9.31 -5.21
N GLY A 303 7.22 -10.21 -6.20
CA GLY A 303 6.83 -11.61 -6.02
C GLY A 303 7.77 -12.37 -5.09
N TRP A 304 9.08 -12.15 -5.21
CA TRP A 304 10.08 -12.78 -4.33
C TRP A 304 9.97 -12.27 -2.89
N VAL A 305 9.73 -10.98 -2.69
CA VAL A 305 9.41 -10.39 -1.38
C VAL A 305 8.15 -11.03 -0.78
N ALA A 306 7.11 -11.28 -1.60
CA ALA A 306 5.91 -11.97 -1.14
C ALA A 306 6.22 -13.40 -0.67
N CYS A 307 7.09 -14.13 -1.38
CA CYS A 307 7.56 -15.45 -0.95
C CYS A 307 8.34 -15.37 0.37
N ALA A 308 9.20 -14.36 0.53
CA ALA A 308 9.94 -14.13 1.77
C ALA A 308 9.02 -13.90 2.98
N ARG A 309 7.91 -13.17 2.81
CA ARG A 309 6.87 -12.99 3.85
C ARG A 309 6.20 -14.29 4.26
N LEU A 310 5.94 -15.18 3.30
CA LEU A 310 5.35 -16.48 3.56
C LEU A 310 6.32 -17.37 4.35
N ALA A 311 7.59 -17.40 3.94
CA ALA A 311 8.65 -18.14 4.62
C ALA A 311 8.90 -17.65 6.06
N LEU A 312 8.99 -16.33 6.28
CA LEU A 312 9.06 -15.78 7.64
C LEU A 312 7.83 -16.16 8.46
N GLY A 313 6.66 -16.20 7.82
CA GLY A 313 5.41 -16.57 8.45
C GLY A 313 5.34 -17.97 9.02
N ARG A 314 6.14 -18.88 8.49
CA ARG A 314 6.31 -20.25 9.02
C ARG A 314 7.55 -20.40 9.90
N GLY A 315 8.24 -19.31 10.20
CA GLY A 315 9.47 -19.30 10.99
C GLY A 315 10.71 -19.79 10.24
N ASP A 316 10.67 -19.88 8.91
CA ASP A 316 11.82 -20.30 8.10
C ASP A 316 12.61 -19.09 7.60
N GLU A 317 13.44 -18.55 8.50
CA GLU A 317 14.31 -17.42 8.18
C GLU A 317 15.32 -17.74 7.07
N LYS A 318 15.75 -19.01 6.96
CA LYS A 318 16.73 -19.42 5.95
C LYS A 318 16.11 -19.30 4.56
N GLU A 319 14.90 -19.79 4.40
CA GLU A 319 14.19 -19.68 3.12
C GLU A 319 13.78 -18.24 2.82
N ALA A 320 13.37 -17.48 3.83
CA ALA A 320 13.10 -16.05 3.65
C ALA A 320 14.32 -15.30 3.12
N ARG A 321 15.53 -15.56 3.65
CA ARG A 321 16.78 -15.00 3.15
C ARG A 321 17.07 -15.43 1.70
N ARG A 322 16.84 -16.71 1.36
CA ARG A 322 16.96 -17.18 -0.04
C ARG A 322 16.06 -16.36 -0.98
N PHE A 323 14.80 -16.15 -0.62
CA PHE A 323 13.87 -15.37 -1.43
C PHE A 323 14.26 -13.89 -1.55
N VAL A 324 14.74 -13.28 -0.47
CA VAL A 324 15.32 -11.93 -0.52
C VAL A 324 16.51 -11.88 -1.50
N GLY A 325 17.40 -12.88 -1.47
CA GLY A 325 18.51 -12.99 -2.41
C GLY A 325 18.05 -13.06 -3.87
N GLU A 326 16.99 -13.82 -4.17
CA GLU A 326 16.40 -13.85 -5.52
C GLU A 326 15.76 -12.51 -5.91
N ALA A 327 15.12 -11.80 -4.98
CA ALA A 327 14.58 -10.46 -5.24
C ALA A 327 15.69 -9.48 -5.65
N VAL A 328 16.80 -9.47 -4.88
CA VAL A 328 17.97 -8.63 -5.14
C VAL A 328 18.59 -8.97 -6.50
N LYS A 329 18.81 -10.25 -6.77
CA LYS A 329 19.40 -10.73 -8.03
C LYS A 329 18.58 -10.32 -9.24
N ASN A 330 17.24 -10.45 -9.17
CA ASN A 330 16.35 -10.04 -10.27
C ASN A 330 16.36 -8.52 -10.46
N ALA A 331 16.36 -7.74 -9.37
CA ALA A 331 16.45 -6.30 -9.46
C ALA A 331 17.80 -5.84 -10.06
N ALA A 332 18.91 -6.41 -9.59
CA ALA A 332 20.27 -6.13 -10.07
C ALA A 332 20.44 -6.47 -11.56
N ALA A 333 19.79 -7.53 -12.03
CA ALA A 333 19.81 -7.95 -13.43
C ALA A 333 19.15 -6.95 -14.39
N TYR A 334 18.39 -5.95 -13.91
CA TYR A 334 17.82 -4.95 -14.81
C TYR A 334 18.89 -4.02 -15.39
N PRO A 335 18.96 -3.90 -16.73
CA PRO A 335 19.95 -3.03 -17.36
C PRO A 335 19.69 -1.55 -17.07
N HIS A 336 18.42 -1.15 -16.94
CA HIS A 336 18.07 0.25 -16.76
C HIS A 336 18.23 0.66 -15.28
N PRO A 337 19.10 1.65 -14.95
CA PRO A 337 19.41 2.02 -13.56
C PRO A 337 18.18 2.30 -12.70
N ARG A 338 17.17 2.98 -13.26
CA ARG A 338 15.92 3.28 -12.55
C ARG A 338 15.13 2.05 -12.12
N GLY A 339 14.91 1.06 -13.00
CA GLY A 339 14.14 -0.11 -12.60
C GLY A 339 14.93 -1.04 -11.68
N ARG A 340 16.27 -1.01 -11.78
CA ARG A 340 17.15 -1.63 -10.79
C ARG A 340 16.93 -1.00 -9.42
N ALA A 341 16.97 0.33 -9.35
CA ALA A 341 16.72 1.07 -8.13
C ALA A 341 15.32 0.79 -7.57
N MET A 342 14.29 0.71 -8.42
CA MET A 342 12.93 0.36 -8.00
C MET A 342 12.85 -1.06 -7.42
N GLY A 343 13.37 -2.07 -8.12
CA GLY A 343 13.33 -3.45 -7.63
C GLY A 343 14.13 -3.64 -6.33
N LEU A 344 15.25 -2.94 -6.17
CA LEU A 344 16.02 -2.94 -4.93
C LEU A 344 15.29 -2.17 -3.82
N PHE A 345 14.58 -1.08 -4.16
CA PHE A 345 13.78 -0.32 -3.20
C PHE A 345 12.64 -1.17 -2.65
N GLU A 346 11.93 -1.94 -3.49
CA GLU A 346 10.91 -2.90 -3.03
C GLU A 346 11.47 -3.88 -1.99
N THR A 347 12.67 -4.39 -2.25
CA THR A 347 13.34 -5.34 -1.37
C THR A 347 13.79 -4.68 -0.06
N ALA A 348 14.33 -3.45 -0.14
CA ALA A 348 14.71 -2.69 1.04
C ALA A 348 13.49 -2.28 1.89
N LEU A 349 12.40 -1.88 1.25
CA LEU A 349 11.14 -1.54 1.93
C LEU A 349 10.59 -2.75 2.68
N TYR A 350 10.63 -3.95 2.08
CA TYR A 350 10.29 -5.19 2.80
C TYR A 350 11.10 -5.38 4.07
N LEU A 351 12.43 -5.20 4.00
CA LEU A 351 13.30 -5.32 5.18
C LEU A 351 12.98 -4.27 6.25
N VAL A 352 12.67 -3.03 5.83
CA VAL A 352 12.17 -1.99 6.73
C VAL A 352 10.89 -2.48 7.39
N GLU A 353 9.87 -2.87 6.62
CA GLU A 353 8.54 -3.29 7.10
C GLU A 353 8.62 -4.46 8.09
N GLU A 354 9.42 -5.49 7.80
CA GLU A 354 9.57 -6.68 8.65
C GLU A 354 10.58 -6.51 9.79
N ARG A 355 11.21 -5.34 9.94
CA ARG A 355 12.29 -5.05 10.92
C ARG A 355 13.46 -6.03 10.83
N GLN A 356 13.74 -6.55 9.64
CA GLN A 356 14.76 -7.56 9.42
C GLN A 356 16.13 -6.94 9.17
N GLU A 357 17.16 -7.42 9.86
CA GLU A 357 18.56 -6.97 9.71
C GLU A 357 19.26 -7.55 8.48
N ALA A 358 18.55 -8.30 7.61
CA ALA A 358 19.10 -8.96 6.42
C ALA A 358 19.60 -7.99 5.32
N ALA A 359 19.71 -6.69 5.62
CA ALA A 359 20.21 -5.65 4.72
C ALA A 359 21.66 -5.87 4.27
N ALA A 360 22.47 -6.65 5.02
CA ALA A 360 23.86 -6.91 4.66
C ALA A 360 24.04 -7.64 3.30
N GLU A 361 23.12 -8.52 2.92
CA GLU A 361 23.17 -9.20 1.61
C GLU A 361 22.68 -8.30 0.46
N VAL A 362 21.65 -7.49 0.71
CA VAL A 362 21.23 -6.41 -0.21
C VAL A 362 22.39 -5.47 -0.51
N MET A 363 23.20 -5.18 0.52
CA MET A 363 24.40 -4.33 0.42
C MET A 363 25.54 -5.00 -0.36
N GLY A 364 25.70 -6.33 -0.28
CA GLY A 364 26.76 -7.05 -0.99
C GLY A 364 26.59 -7.05 -2.51
N GLU A 365 25.36 -7.06 -2.99
CA GLU A 365 25.03 -7.01 -4.43
C GLU A 365 24.95 -5.55 -4.95
N LEU A 366 24.57 -4.58 -4.13
CA LEU A 366 24.64 -3.14 -4.48
C LEU A 366 26.08 -2.61 -4.66
N LYS A 367 27.06 -3.26 -4.03
CA LYS A 367 28.49 -2.93 -4.13
C LYS A 367 29.14 -3.46 -5.43
N LYS A 368 28.47 -4.33 -6.18
CA LYS A 368 28.93 -4.90 -7.46
C LYS A 368 28.27 -4.19 -8.62
#